data_AF-A0A849AVJ5-F1
#
_entry.id   AF-A0A849AVJ5-F1
#
_cell.length_a   1.000
_cell.length_b   1.000
_cell.length_c   1.000
_cell.angle_alpha   90.00
_cell.angle_beta   90.00
_cell.angle_gamma   90.00
#
_symmetry.space_group_name_H-M   'P 1'
#
loop_
_entity.id
_entity.type
_entity.pdbx_description
1 polymer ?
#
loop_
_entity_poly.entity_id
_entity_poly.type
_entity_poly.pdbx_seq_one_letter_code
_entity_poly.pdbx_strand_id
1 'polypeptide(L)'
;MLSELLELEHQGWKSLCESNGADFYGQIMTSDGVMVLAHGQILDRQAVVDSLNDAPPWRTYDITDARLLALNDDHAILVYTGRAYRAEDEPSFIALMSSVYTRCDGAWRLALYQQTPVPVQEYNQTPDGLSGSGPAIHCDSTSWSTADGGVRQHWQMVLAGAVTWWCAGDARSAQPDRARRPHERRRSAAPRGGPRHGPRRR
;
A
#
# COMPACT_ATOMS: atom_id res chain seq x y z
N MET A 1 6.18 21.99 15.96
CA MET A 1 6.46 20.82 15.10
C MET A 1 5.66 19.59 15.51
N LEU A 2 5.85 18.95 16.69
CA LEU A 2 5.11 17.73 17.04
C LEU A 2 3.59 17.91 16.98
N SER A 3 3.04 18.92 17.67
CA SER A 3 1.60 19.19 17.66
C SER A 3 1.05 19.49 16.26
N GLU A 4 1.85 20.13 15.41
CA GLU A 4 1.47 20.48 14.03
C GLU A 4 1.40 19.23 13.14
N LEU A 5 2.41 18.36 13.20
CA LEU A 5 2.43 17.11 12.43
C LEU A 5 1.42 16.09 12.97
N LEU A 6 1.23 16.04 14.30
CA LEU A 6 0.22 15.20 14.90
C LEU A 6 -1.20 15.65 14.50
N GLU A 7 -1.45 16.96 14.43
CA GLU A 7 -2.71 17.47 13.87
C GLU A 7 -2.87 17.07 12.40
N LEU A 8 -1.81 17.09 11.60
CA LEU A 8 -1.86 16.64 10.21
C LEU A 8 -2.18 15.14 10.09
N GLU A 9 -1.66 14.30 10.98
CA GLU A 9 -2.08 12.88 11.07
C GLU A 9 -3.56 12.75 11.47
N HIS A 10 -4.02 13.54 12.44
CA HIS A 10 -5.44 13.56 12.82
C HIS A 10 -6.33 13.99 11.66
N GLN A 11 -5.92 14.96 10.85
CA GLN A 11 -6.62 15.34 9.62
C GLN A 11 -6.65 14.19 8.62
N GLY A 12 -5.53 13.48 8.44
CA GLY A 12 -5.46 12.27 7.63
C GLY A 12 -6.44 11.20 8.09
N TRP A 13 -6.47 10.88 9.38
CA TRP A 13 -7.41 9.89 9.90
C TRP A 13 -8.88 10.34 9.83
N LYS A 14 -9.17 11.61 10.15
CA LYS A 14 -10.53 12.19 9.98
C LYS A 14 -10.98 12.06 8.54
N SER A 15 -10.09 12.29 7.57
CA SER A 15 -10.42 12.19 6.16
C SER A 15 -10.89 10.78 5.74
N LEU A 16 -10.30 9.75 6.36
CA LEU A 16 -10.67 8.36 6.15
C LEU A 16 -11.99 7.98 6.84
N CYS A 17 -12.39 8.70 7.89
CA CYS A 17 -13.71 8.56 8.49
C CYS A 17 -14.79 9.24 7.66
N GLU A 18 -14.47 10.41 7.08
CA GLU A 18 -15.40 11.25 6.32
C GLU A 18 -15.48 10.87 4.83
N SER A 19 -14.76 9.82 4.40
CA SER A 19 -14.66 9.41 2.99
C SER A 19 -14.11 10.48 2.04
N ASN A 20 -13.25 11.38 2.54
CA ASN A 20 -12.58 12.42 1.74
C ASN A 20 -11.05 12.23 1.68
N GLY A 21 -10.57 11.02 2.03
CA GLY A 21 -9.14 10.69 2.05
C GLY A 21 -8.43 10.89 0.72
N ALA A 22 -9.09 10.59 -0.40
CA ALA A 22 -8.53 10.81 -1.74
C ALA A 22 -8.15 12.28 -1.96
N ASP A 23 -9.04 13.21 -1.61
CA ASP A 23 -8.77 14.65 -1.72
C ASP A 23 -7.66 15.09 -0.77
N PHE A 24 -7.69 14.62 0.48
CA PHE A 24 -6.71 14.99 1.50
C PHE A 24 -5.30 14.53 1.13
N TYR A 25 -5.10 13.23 0.90
CA TYR A 25 -3.78 12.69 0.55
C TYR A 25 -3.34 13.16 -0.85
N GLY A 26 -4.29 13.37 -1.76
CA GLY A 26 -4.07 14.02 -3.03
C GLY A 26 -3.51 15.43 -2.90
N GLN A 27 -3.75 16.16 -1.81
CA GLN A 27 -3.19 17.50 -1.59
C GLN A 27 -1.90 17.52 -0.77
N ILE A 28 -1.80 16.64 0.24
CA ILE A 28 -0.68 16.70 1.19
C ILE A 28 0.55 15.90 0.75
N MET A 29 0.41 14.90 -0.11
CA MET A 29 1.55 14.10 -0.56
C MET A 29 2.47 14.91 -1.49
N THR A 30 3.78 14.68 -1.39
CA THR A 30 4.72 15.17 -2.42
C THR A 30 4.41 14.51 -3.77
N SER A 31 4.91 15.07 -4.87
CA SER A 31 4.70 14.50 -6.20
C SER A 31 5.29 13.10 -6.36
N ASP A 32 6.37 12.82 -5.64
CA ASP A 32 7.12 11.56 -5.59
C ASP A 32 6.83 10.74 -4.31
N GLY A 33 5.83 11.15 -3.53
CA GLY A 33 5.51 10.53 -2.25
C GLY A 33 4.99 9.11 -2.42
N VAL A 34 5.34 8.24 -1.47
CA VAL A 34 4.95 6.83 -1.50
C VAL A 34 4.32 6.38 -0.19
N MET A 35 3.39 5.43 -0.29
CA MET A 35 2.83 4.71 0.85
C MET A 35 3.20 3.23 0.80
N VAL A 36 3.77 2.74 1.90
CA VAL A 36 4.05 1.32 2.11
C VAL A 36 2.93 0.76 3.00
N LEU A 37 2.01 0.04 2.39
CA LEU A 37 0.81 -0.46 3.05
C LEU A 37 1.03 -1.84 3.67
N ALA A 38 0.16 -2.17 4.62
CA ALA A 38 0.22 -3.34 5.50
C ALA A 38 0.40 -4.69 4.79
N HIS A 39 -0.03 -4.80 3.53
CA HIS A 39 0.02 -6.03 2.74
C HIS A 39 1.27 -6.12 1.85
N GLY A 40 2.29 -5.30 2.10
CA GLY A 40 3.53 -5.29 1.32
C GLY A 40 3.40 -4.61 -0.04
N GLN A 41 2.42 -3.72 -0.20
CA GLN A 41 2.22 -2.92 -1.41
C GLN A 41 2.88 -1.56 -1.24
N ILE A 42 3.54 -1.09 -2.29
CA ILE A 42 4.05 0.28 -2.40
C ILE A 42 3.15 0.99 -3.41
N LEU A 43 2.49 2.05 -2.97
CA LEU A 43 1.64 2.89 -3.81
C LEU A 43 2.28 4.27 -3.96
N ASP A 44 2.31 4.78 -5.18
CA ASP A 44 2.59 6.20 -5.41
C ASP A 44 1.35 7.06 -5.10
N ARG A 45 1.51 8.39 -5.15
CA ARG A 45 0.42 9.34 -4.87
C ARG A 45 -0.86 9.08 -5.68
N GLN A 46 -0.76 8.77 -6.97
CA GLN A 46 -1.97 8.58 -7.79
C GLN A 46 -2.66 7.28 -7.40
N ALA A 47 -1.90 6.19 -7.24
CA ALA A 47 -2.45 4.91 -6.80
C ALA A 47 -3.07 4.96 -5.40
N VAL A 48 -2.53 5.80 -4.50
CA VAL A 48 -3.14 6.08 -3.18
C VAL A 48 -4.49 6.77 -3.35
N VAL A 49 -4.56 7.85 -4.12
CA VAL A 49 -5.80 8.59 -4.37
C VAL A 49 -6.87 7.67 -4.95
N ASP A 50 -6.52 6.87 -5.95
CA ASP A 50 -7.44 5.92 -6.58
C ASP A 50 -7.92 4.87 -5.57
N SER A 51 -6.99 4.28 -4.79
CA SER A 51 -7.32 3.28 -3.78
C SER A 51 -8.22 3.81 -2.65
N LEU A 52 -8.10 5.10 -2.30
CA LEU A 52 -8.87 5.69 -1.22
C LEU A 52 -10.30 6.04 -1.62
N ASN A 53 -10.56 6.28 -2.92
CA ASN A 53 -11.93 6.48 -3.42
C ASN A 53 -12.81 5.25 -3.26
N ASP A 54 -12.20 4.06 -3.34
CA ASP A 54 -12.90 2.77 -3.22
C ASP A 54 -12.84 2.19 -1.80
N ALA A 55 -12.13 2.86 -0.88
CA ALA A 55 -11.98 2.39 0.49
C ALA A 55 -13.24 2.70 1.30
N PRO A 56 -13.80 1.72 2.03
CA PRO A 56 -14.92 2.01 2.93
C PRO A 56 -14.43 2.93 4.06
N PRO A 57 -15.28 3.77 4.68
CA PRO A 57 -14.88 4.67 5.76
C PRO A 57 -14.74 4.03 7.14
N TRP A 58 -13.73 4.45 7.91
CA TRP A 58 -13.62 4.09 9.33
C TRP A 58 -14.70 4.80 10.15
N ARG A 59 -15.23 4.17 11.20
CA ARG A 59 -16.15 4.82 12.14
C ARG A 59 -15.43 5.85 13.00
N THR A 60 -14.30 5.44 13.57
CA THR A 60 -13.46 6.26 14.44
C THR A 60 -12.04 5.70 14.45
N TYR A 61 -11.12 6.42 15.09
CA TYR A 61 -9.73 6.06 15.23
C TYR A 61 -9.13 6.61 16.52
N ASP A 62 -7.98 6.06 16.93
CA ASP A 62 -7.13 6.61 17.98
C ASP A 62 -5.68 6.70 17.51
N ILE A 63 -4.99 7.75 17.97
CA ILE A 63 -3.54 7.90 17.84
C ILE A 63 -2.94 7.91 19.25
N THR A 64 -1.92 7.08 19.47
CA THR A 64 -1.24 6.95 20.76
C THR A 64 0.26 6.81 20.55
N ASP A 65 1.05 6.98 21.62
CA ASP A 65 2.50 6.78 21.62
C ASP A 65 3.26 7.59 20.56
N ALA A 66 2.76 8.77 20.21
CA ALA A 66 3.35 9.62 19.19
C ALA A 66 4.76 10.09 19.60
N ARG A 67 5.72 9.93 18.69
CA ARG A 67 7.11 10.39 18.86
C ARG A 67 7.58 11.10 17.60
N LEU A 68 8.14 12.28 17.77
CA LEU A 68 8.73 13.07 16.70
C LEU A 68 10.24 12.89 16.69
N LEU A 69 10.79 12.66 15.50
CA LEU A 69 12.22 12.79 15.21
C LEU A 69 12.39 13.96 14.25
N ALA A 70 12.86 15.11 14.74
CA ALA A 70 13.23 16.23 13.89
C ALA A 70 14.58 15.94 13.24
N LEU A 71 14.63 15.93 11.91
CA LEU A 71 15.88 15.79 11.15
C LEU A 71 16.54 17.16 10.95
N ASN A 72 15.71 18.16 10.68
CA ASN A 72 16.02 19.60 10.69
C ASN A 72 14.70 20.39 10.70
N ASP A 73 14.74 21.69 10.41
CA ASP A 73 13.57 22.58 10.43
C ASP A 73 12.53 22.26 9.33
N ASP A 74 12.97 21.63 8.24
CA ASP A 74 12.17 21.34 7.05
C ASP A 74 11.86 19.84 6.88
N HIS A 75 12.41 18.97 7.73
CA HIS A 75 12.27 17.53 7.60
C HIS A 75 12.06 16.87 8.96
N ALA A 76 11.05 16.00 9.05
CA ALA A 76 10.72 15.32 10.29
C ALA A 76 10.10 13.95 10.05
N ILE A 77 10.25 13.06 11.02
CA ILE A 77 9.62 11.75 11.05
C ILE A 77 8.67 11.71 12.24
N LEU A 78 7.44 11.29 12.01
CA LEU A 78 6.46 11.03 13.06
C LEU A 78 6.19 9.53 13.11
N VAL A 79 6.33 8.93 14.28
CA VAL A 79 5.91 7.55 14.54
C VAL A 79 4.84 7.51 15.62
N TYR A 80 3.87 6.63 15.47
CA TYR A 80 2.79 6.47 16.44
C TYR A 80 2.12 5.10 16.30
N THR A 81 1.28 4.75 17.27
CA THR A 81 0.37 3.61 17.17
C THR A 81 -1.01 4.10 16.74
N GLY A 82 -1.47 3.67 15.56
CA GLY A 82 -2.80 3.95 15.04
C GLY A 82 -3.76 2.79 15.32
N ARG A 83 -4.97 3.11 15.76
CA ARG A 83 -6.09 2.14 15.90
C ARG A 83 -7.29 2.63 15.13
N ALA A 84 -7.98 1.74 14.43
CA ALA A 84 -9.17 2.08 13.64
C ALA A 84 -10.31 1.10 13.86
N TYR A 85 -11.54 1.61 13.85
CA TYR A 85 -12.75 0.86 14.22
C TYR A 85 -13.81 0.96 13.12
N ARG A 86 -14.55 -0.13 12.86
CA ARG A 86 -15.64 -0.17 11.87
C ARG A 86 -17.03 -0.25 12.48
N ALA A 87 -17.23 -1.17 13.40
CA ALA A 87 -18.56 -1.42 14.00
C ALA A 87 -18.47 -1.62 15.51
N GLU A 88 -17.48 -2.38 15.96
CA GLU A 88 -17.30 -2.76 17.37
C GLU A 88 -16.36 -1.82 18.12
N ASP A 89 -16.23 -2.07 19.43
CA ASP A 89 -15.32 -1.35 20.32
C ASP A 89 -13.90 -1.94 20.32
N GLU A 90 -13.72 -3.14 19.77
CA GLU A 90 -12.40 -3.68 19.47
C GLU A 90 -11.88 -3.10 18.13
N PRO A 91 -10.60 -2.72 18.06
CA PRO A 91 -10.03 -2.13 16.86
C PRO A 91 -9.95 -3.18 15.74
N SER A 92 -10.57 -2.88 14.61
CA SER A 92 -10.47 -3.68 13.38
C SER A 92 -9.09 -3.58 12.73
N PHE A 93 -8.29 -2.60 13.14
CA PHE A 93 -6.92 -2.39 12.68
C PHE A 93 -6.08 -1.76 13.78
N ILE A 94 -4.88 -2.32 14.02
CA ILE A 94 -3.85 -1.74 14.87
C ILE A 94 -2.53 -1.80 14.09
N ALA A 95 -1.81 -0.68 14.00
CA ALA A 95 -0.52 -0.64 13.35
C ALA A 95 0.44 0.36 13.98
N LEU A 96 1.73 0.05 13.86
CA LEU A 96 2.81 1.02 14.02
C LEU A 96 2.92 1.82 12.72
N MET A 97 2.78 3.13 12.85
CA MET A 97 2.73 4.08 11.76
C MET A 97 4.04 4.86 11.72
N SER A 98 4.55 5.13 10.52
CA SER A 98 5.71 5.97 10.31
C SER A 98 5.49 6.89 9.12
N SER A 99 5.57 8.18 9.37
CA SER A 99 5.36 9.23 8.38
C SER A 99 6.59 10.11 8.27
N VAL A 100 7.05 10.38 7.06
CA VAL A 100 8.14 11.31 6.78
C VAL A 100 7.56 12.54 6.12
N TYR A 101 7.78 13.69 6.76
CA TYR A 101 7.33 14.98 6.31
C TYR A 101 8.50 15.82 5.80
N THR A 102 8.24 16.55 4.73
CA THR A 102 9.13 17.57 4.17
C THR A 102 8.36 18.89 4.04
N ARG A 103 9.01 20.01 4.31
CA ARG A 103 8.41 21.33 4.07
C ARG A 103 8.61 21.72 2.61
N CYS A 104 7.53 22.01 1.91
CA CYS A 104 7.53 22.51 0.53
C CYS A 104 6.67 23.76 0.48
N ASP A 105 7.22 24.87 -0.03
CA ASP A 105 6.54 26.18 -0.11
C ASP A 105 5.91 26.62 1.22
N GLY A 106 6.63 26.37 2.33
CA GLY A 106 6.19 26.72 3.67
C GLY A 106 5.17 25.78 4.31
N ALA A 107 4.68 24.76 3.60
CA ALA A 107 3.72 23.78 4.12
C ALA A 107 4.34 22.38 4.28
N TRP A 108 3.92 21.63 5.30
CA TRP A 108 4.29 20.22 5.43
C TRP A 108 3.64 19.37 4.34
N ARG A 109 4.44 18.49 3.75
CA ARG A 109 4.04 17.50 2.75
C ARG A 109 4.51 16.11 3.15
N LEU A 110 3.69 15.11 2.89
CA LEU A 110 3.95 13.72 3.21
C LEU A 110 4.77 13.09 2.08
N ALA A 111 6.03 12.74 2.38
CA ALA A 111 6.95 12.11 1.42
C ALA A 111 6.90 10.58 1.53
N LEU A 112 6.73 10.05 2.74
CA LEU A 112 6.59 8.61 3.00
C LEU A 112 5.53 8.39 4.06
N TYR A 113 4.71 7.36 3.87
CA TYR A 113 3.85 6.82 4.92
C TYR A 113 3.98 5.30 4.94
N GLN A 114 4.22 4.72 6.09
CA GLN A 114 4.28 3.28 6.27
C GLN A 114 3.38 2.85 7.42
N GLN A 115 2.71 1.73 7.22
CA GLN A 115 1.95 1.04 8.26
C GLN A 115 2.47 -0.38 8.42
N THR A 116 2.74 -0.76 9.66
CA THR A 116 3.15 -2.13 10.02
C THR A 116 2.10 -2.67 10.99
N PRO A 117 1.21 -3.56 10.54
CA PRO A 117 0.21 -4.17 11.41
C PRO A 117 0.86 -4.79 12.64
N VAL A 118 0.30 -4.51 13.81
CA VAL A 118 0.64 -5.23 15.03
C VAL A 118 -0.19 -6.51 15.01
N PRO A 119 0.43 -7.71 14.98
CA PRO A 119 -0.31 -8.95 15.06
C PRO A 119 -1.14 -8.94 16.35
N VAL A 120 -2.40 -9.33 16.25
CA VAL A 120 -3.20 -9.63 17.44
C VAL A 120 -2.46 -10.77 18.15
N GLN A 121 -1.90 -10.49 19.32
CA GLN A 121 -1.44 -11.55 20.20
C GLN A 121 -2.69 -12.25 20.70
N GLU A 122 -3.00 -13.41 20.14
CA GLU A 122 -3.85 -14.39 20.80
C GLU A 122 -3.15 -14.75 22.12
N TYR A 123 -3.41 -13.97 23.17
CA TYR A 123 -3.06 -14.37 24.51
C TYR A 123 -3.88 -15.62 24.79
N ASN A 124 -3.14 -16.73 24.89
CA ASN A 124 -3.58 -18.06 25.27
C ASN A 124 -4.89 -17.99 26.08
N GLN A 125 -6.02 -18.28 25.43
CA GLN A 125 -7.24 -18.56 26.15
C GLN A 125 -6.95 -19.83 26.95
N THR A 126 -6.47 -19.67 28.18
CA THR A 126 -6.43 -20.76 29.15
C THR A 126 -7.87 -21.27 29.23
N PRO A 127 -8.17 -22.51 28.81
CA PRO A 127 -9.46 -23.08 29.15
C PRO A 127 -9.50 -23.09 30.67
N ASP A 128 -10.56 -22.52 31.24
CA ASP A 128 -10.77 -22.57 32.69
C ASP A 128 -10.58 -24.01 33.18
N GLY A 129 -9.61 -24.18 34.08
CA GLY A 129 -9.37 -25.42 34.81
C GLY A 129 -8.55 -26.45 34.05
N LEU A 130 -7.24 -26.49 34.34
CA LEU A 130 -6.61 -27.59 35.09
C LEU A 130 -5.12 -27.27 35.28
N SER A 131 -4.76 -27.08 36.55
CA SER A 131 -3.40 -26.95 37.06
C SER A 131 -2.48 -28.07 36.54
N GLY A 132 -1.36 -27.70 35.91
CA GLY A 132 -0.30 -28.63 35.52
C GLY A 132 1.00 -27.90 35.25
N SER A 133 1.95 -28.02 36.17
CA SER A 133 3.35 -27.62 36.04
C SER A 133 4.01 -28.28 34.81
N GLY A 134 4.59 -27.48 33.90
CA GLY A 134 5.43 -27.93 32.78
C GLY A 134 6.55 -26.91 32.48
N PRO A 135 7.75 -27.35 32.05
CA PRO A 135 9.00 -26.68 32.41
C PRO A 135 9.39 -25.51 31.51
N ALA A 136 10.27 -24.67 32.05
CA ALA A 136 10.91 -23.54 31.38
C ALA A 136 11.57 -23.96 30.05
N ILE A 137 11.28 -23.21 28.99
CA ILE A 137 11.86 -23.39 27.66
C ILE A 137 13.33 -22.96 27.73
N HIS A 138 14.23 -23.95 27.71
CA HIS A 138 15.64 -23.76 27.41
C HIS A 138 15.78 -23.58 25.90
N CYS A 139 16.34 -22.45 25.47
CA CYS A 139 16.67 -22.20 24.07
C CYS A 139 17.93 -23.02 23.75
N ASP A 140 17.80 -24.01 22.87
CA ASP A 140 18.95 -24.65 22.25
C ASP A 140 18.71 -24.74 20.75
N SER A 141 19.69 -24.21 20.01
CA SER A 141 19.70 -24.15 18.56
C SER A 141 19.81 -25.56 17.95
N THR A 142 19.21 -25.71 16.76
CA THR A 142 19.42 -26.79 15.78
C THR A 142 18.44 -27.97 15.83
N SER A 143 17.31 -27.86 15.13
CA SER A 143 16.98 -28.74 13.98
C SER A 143 15.64 -28.33 13.35
N TRP A 144 15.60 -28.31 12.02
CA TRP A 144 14.36 -28.17 11.26
C TRP A 144 13.78 -29.56 11.01
N SER A 145 12.54 -29.78 11.44
CA SER A 145 11.73 -30.94 11.06
C SER A 145 10.40 -30.44 10.56
N THR A 146 10.14 -30.66 9.27
CA THR A 146 8.83 -30.48 8.63
C THR A 146 7.89 -31.55 9.16
N ALA A 147 6.94 -31.16 10.00
CA ALA A 147 5.75 -31.95 10.28
C ALA A 147 4.54 -31.09 9.91
N ASP A 148 3.69 -31.65 9.06
CA ASP A 148 2.39 -31.12 8.68
C ASP A 148 1.61 -30.69 9.92
N GLY A 149 1.53 -29.39 10.10
CA GLY A 149 0.75 -28.71 11.11
C GLY A 149 0.31 -27.41 10.49
N GLY A 150 -0.65 -27.49 9.58
CA GLY A 150 -1.20 -26.33 8.89
C GLY A 150 -1.71 -25.32 9.90
N VAL A 151 -0.89 -24.32 10.20
CA VAL A 151 -1.32 -23.11 10.89
C VAL A 151 -2.26 -22.42 9.92
N ARG A 152 -3.56 -22.63 10.09
CA ARG A 152 -4.58 -21.79 9.47
C ARG A 152 -4.47 -20.42 10.12
N GLN A 153 -3.54 -19.61 9.62
CA GLN A 153 -3.55 -18.18 9.89
C GLN A 153 -4.83 -17.64 9.26
N HIS A 154 -5.83 -17.36 10.11
CA HIS A 154 -7.00 -16.60 9.73
C HIS A 154 -6.53 -15.18 9.42
N TRP A 155 -6.23 -14.93 8.14
CA TRP A 155 -6.02 -13.59 7.63
C TRP A 155 -7.37 -12.87 7.62
N GLN A 156 -7.70 -12.17 8.70
CA GLN A 156 -8.76 -11.17 8.66
C GLN A 156 -8.34 -10.08 7.67
N MET A 157 -9.07 -10.03 6.57
CA MET A 157 -8.89 -9.07 5.48
C MET A 157 -9.12 -7.65 6.00
N VAL A 158 -8.03 -6.90 6.20
CA VAL A 158 -8.11 -5.43 6.29
C VAL A 158 -7.74 -4.86 4.93
N LEU A 159 -8.63 -5.03 3.95
CA LEU A 159 -8.51 -4.33 2.68
C LEU A 159 -9.32 -3.03 2.75
N ALA A 160 -8.64 -1.91 2.50
CA ALA A 160 -9.19 -0.96 1.54
C ALA A 160 -9.44 -1.77 0.24
N GLY A 161 -10.68 -1.75 -0.25
CA GLY A 161 -11.26 -2.79 -1.09
C GLY A 161 -10.36 -3.34 -2.21
N ALA A 162 -10.08 -4.64 -2.17
CA ALA A 162 -9.72 -5.34 -3.40
C ALA A 162 -11.01 -5.61 -4.17
N VAL A 163 -11.22 -4.83 -5.23
CA VAL A 163 -12.01 -5.25 -6.37
C VAL A 163 -11.37 -6.54 -6.89
N THR A 164 -11.86 -7.69 -6.44
CA THR A 164 -11.51 -8.98 -7.03
C THR A 164 -12.61 -9.31 -8.01
N TRP A 165 -12.39 -8.95 -9.28
CA TRP A 165 -13.26 -9.37 -10.38
C TRP A 165 -13.23 -10.89 -10.50
N TRP A 166 -14.42 -11.47 -10.41
CA TRP A 166 -14.72 -12.85 -10.72
C TRP A 166 -15.00 -12.92 -12.23
N CYS A 167 -14.02 -13.35 -13.02
CA CYS A 167 -14.24 -13.88 -14.37
C CYS A 167 -13.34 -15.10 -14.58
N ALA A 168 -13.71 -16.20 -13.91
CA ALA A 168 -13.37 -17.54 -14.37
C ALA A 168 -14.69 -18.18 -14.83
N GLY A 169 -14.88 -18.20 -16.15
CA GLY A 169 -16.04 -18.78 -16.82
C GLY A 169 -15.72 -19.08 -18.28
N ASP A 170 -14.89 -20.11 -18.48
CA ASP A 170 -14.78 -20.97 -19.66
C ASP A 170 -14.85 -20.35 -21.07
N ALA A 171 -13.68 -20.30 -21.73
CA ALA A 171 -13.57 -20.70 -23.13
C ALA A 171 -12.21 -21.36 -23.37
N ARG A 172 -12.24 -22.68 -23.43
CA ARG A 172 -11.16 -23.54 -23.91
C ARG A 172 -10.71 -23.14 -25.31
N SER A 173 -9.43 -23.42 -25.57
CA SER A 173 -8.80 -23.64 -26.88
C SER A 173 -8.63 -22.45 -27.84
N ALA A 174 -7.43 -21.86 -27.83
CA ALA A 174 -6.76 -21.39 -29.04
C ALA A 174 -5.24 -21.56 -28.90
N GLN A 175 -4.72 -22.60 -29.54
CA GLN A 175 -3.30 -22.92 -29.63
C GLN A 175 -2.63 -22.03 -30.71
N PRO A 176 -1.39 -21.57 -30.54
CA PRO A 176 -0.74 -20.74 -31.56
C PRO A 176 -0.16 -21.62 -32.66
N ASP A 177 -0.70 -21.50 -33.88
CA ASP A 177 -0.15 -22.18 -35.05
C ASP A 177 1.02 -21.39 -35.66
N ARG A 178 2.12 -22.10 -35.89
CA ARG A 178 3.40 -21.60 -36.37
C ARG A 178 3.48 -21.89 -37.87
N ALA A 179 3.80 -20.85 -38.63
CA ALA A 179 4.38 -20.87 -39.97
C ALA A 179 3.48 -21.24 -41.18
N ARG A 180 3.38 -20.28 -42.12
CA ARG A 180 3.60 -20.47 -43.57
C ARG A 180 3.58 -19.12 -44.32
N ARG A 181 4.76 -18.65 -44.75
CA ARG A 181 4.96 -18.00 -46.07
C ARG A 181 5.59 -19.08 -46.96
N PRO A 182 5.42 -19.13 -48.30
CA PRO A 182 5.60 -17.99 -49.21
C PRO A 182 4.74 -17.97 -50.50
N HIS A 183 4.67 -16.83 -51.19
CA HIS A 183 4.96 -16.79 -52.63
C HIS A 183 5.20 -15.35 -53.13
N GLU A 184 6.40 -15.14 -53.68
CA GLU A 184 6.74 -14.03 -54.57
C GLU A 184 5.94 -14.10 -55.88
N ARG A 185 5.54 -12.93 -56.40
CA ARG A 185 5.71 -12.62 -57.83
C ARG A 185 6.26 -11.19 -57.98
N ARG A 186 7.16 -11.08 -58.96
CA ARG A 186 8.17 -10.05 -59.22
C ARG A 186 7.68 -8.93 -60.15
N ARG A 187 8.27 -7.73 -59.93
CA ARG A 187 8.81 -6.70 -60.89
C ARG A 187 7.84 -6.08 -61.91
N SER A 188 7.79 -4.77 -62.15
CA SER A 188 8.81 -3.78 -62.62
C SER A 188 8.10 -2.41 -62.67
N ALA A 189 8.65 -1.20 -62.75
CA ALA A 189 10.00 -0.62 -62.79
C ALA A 189 9.82 0.91 -62.52
N ALA A 190 10.83 1.56 -61.94
CA ALA A 190 11.00 3.02 -62.00
C ALA A 190 11.67 3.43 -63.32
N PRO A 191 11.68 4.72 -63.71
CA PRO A 191 12.85 5.51 -63.32
C PRO A 191 12.60 7.00 -63.00
N ARG A 192 13.34 7.45 -61.97
CA ARG A 192 14.22 8.64 -61.87
C ARG A 192 13.75 10.00 -62.44
N GLY A 193 13.70 10.99 -61.54
CA GLY A 193 13.90 12.41 -61.84
C GLY A 193 14.22 13.19 -60.56
N GLY A 194 15.49 13.57 -60.39
CA GLY A 194 16.02 14.27 -59.22
C GLY A 194 15.75 15.80 -59.18
N PRO A 195 16.40 16.52 -58.25
CA PRO A 195 15.83 17.67 -57.52
C PRO A 195 16.14 19.03 -58.15
N ARG A 196 15.39 20.08 -57.75
CA ARG A 196 15.82 21.48 -57.91
C ARG A 196 15.57 22.33 -56.66
N HIS A 197 16.65 23.03 -56.31
CA HIS A 197 16.83 23.98 -55.21
C HIS A 197 16.13 25.34 -55.45
N GLY A 198 15.54 25.89 -54.36
CA GLY A 198 15.58 27.28 -53.88
C GLY A 198 14.99 28.44 -54.74
N PRO A 199 14.96 29.70 -54.23
CA PRO A 199 15.28 30.19 -52.88
C PRO A 199 14.24 31.16 -52.25
N ARG A 200 14.55 31.55 -51.00
CA ARG A 200 13.92 32.53 -50.09
C ARG A 200 13.66 33.93 -50.66
N ARG A 201 12.64 34.61 -50.11
CA ARG A 201 12.51 36.03 -49.64
C ARG A 201 10.99 36.29 -49.45
N ARG A 202 10.48 37.02 -48.48
CA ARG A 202 11.02 37.91 -47.44
C ARG A 202 9.97 38.00 -46.33
#